data_AF-A0AAD8A954-F1
#
_entry.id   AF-A0AAD8A954-F1
#
_cell.length_a   1.000
_cell.length_b   1.000
_cell.length_c   1.000
_cell.angle_alpha   90.00
_cell.angle_beta   90.00
_cell.angle_gamma   90.00
#
_symmetry.space_group_name_H-M   'P 1'
#
loop_
_entity.id
_entity.type
_entity.pdbx_description
1 polymer ?
#
loop_
_entity_poly.entity_id
_entity_poly.type
_entity_poly.pdbx_seq_one_letter_code
_entity_poly.pdbx_strand_id
1 'polypeptide(L)'
;MASDLKIEGILIQVKDKLNQEHVKLWEPPYYTKEGGSSKEEIQKLMEKYSALLGIDPESCLAALKELQQHALDRLREREHFRETGLATLKVRVPDENGSRRIISLHTKLTATVEEFQRSIANEITIEPARIKLIWNGKVLKLNLDLGTQGVTNGTQLMAVILQSNPKELQAFESRHRQLESTRADAKLLADRSNDNNYYLQVADQAGNTLNLPPEEKKALVIAMSLHEKGRAALKKQDYSLALVLLLEADKEFSRCQSQLLKSVDNYALLNLDVAWCYLCLRSVTHIPDAEQRLKVCEQNFHQSYGPNLERLMALKGTTGNEAALFMRLHLLQAIVNFHQNKRQEAAKLFSRADQELAALKVDDHSISTLMEL
;
A
#
# COMPACT_ATOMS: atom_id res chain seq x y z
N MET A 1 4.65 21.05 4.47
CA MET A 1 3.90 20.34 3.41
C MET A 1 4.55 20.50 2.03
N ALA A 2 4.48 21.66 1.36
CA ALA A 2 5.16 21.85 0.07
C ALA A 2 6.71 21.76 0.18
N SER A 3 7.27 22.23 1.30
CA SER A 3 8.69 22.12 1.65
C SER A 3 9.16 20.66 1.74
N ASP A 4 8.40 19.81 2.43
CA ASP A 4 8.82 18.45 2.77
C ASP A 4 8.80 17.54 1.54
N LEU A 5 7.81 17.71 0.67
CA LEU A 5 7.72 17.04 -0.63
C LEU A 5 8.84 17.49 -1.58
N LYS A 6 9.24 18.77 -1.52
CA LYS A 6 10.36 19.29 -2.30
C LYS A 6 11.68 18.67 -1.83
N ILE A 7 11.93 18.62 -0.52
CA ILE A 7 13.12 18.00 0.07
C ILE A 7 13.18 16.50 -0.29
N GLU A 8 12.08 15.77 -0.13
CA GLU A 8 12.00 14.34 -0.47
C GLU A 8 12.24 14.11 -1.97
N GLY A 9 11.71 14.99 -2.83
CA GLY A 9 11.97 14.96 -4.27
C GLY A 9 13.44 15.20 -4.64
N ILE A 10 14.14 16.07 -3.91
CA ILE A 10 15.58 16.32 -4.09
C ILE A 10 16.39 15.10 -3.65
N LEU A 11 16.08 14.53 -2.48
CA LEU A 11 16.74 13.32 -1.98
C LEU A 11 16.64 12.15 -2.96
N ILE A 12 15.47 11.94 -3.56
CA ILE A 12 15.26 10.88 -4.57
C ILE A 12 16.17 11.11 -5.79
N GLN A 13 16.22 12.33 -6.33
CA GLN A 13 17.02 12.65 -7.52
C GLN A 13 18.52 12.52 -7.25
N VAL A 14 18.99 13.07 -6.14
CA VAL A 14 20.41 12.98 -5.73
C VAL A 14 20.80 11.52 -5.49
N LYS A 15 19.96 10.74 -4.78
CA LYS A 15 20.19 9.32 -4.53
C LYS A 15 20.28 8.51 -5.83
N ASP A 16 19.37 8.74 -6.77
CA ASP A 16 19.38 8.04 -8.05
C ASP A 16 20.65 8.35 -8.84
N LYS A 17 21.09 9.62 -8.83
CA LYS A 17 22.34 10.02 -9.48
C LYS A 17 23.58 9.39 -8.85
N LEU A 18 23.65 9.32 -7.51
CA LEU A 18 24.70 8.60 -6.79
C LEU A 18 24.75 7.12 -7.20
N ASN A 19 23.58 6.46 -7.31
CA ASN A 19 23.50 5.06 -7.71
C ASN A 19 23.97 4.84 -9.14
N GLN A 20 23.57 5.70 -10.09
CA GLN A 20 23.98 5.65 -11.49
C GLN A 20 25.50 5.80 -11.65
N GLU A 21 26.14 6.64 -10.83
CA GLU A 21 27.59 6.86 -10.86
C GLU A 21 28.35 5.94 -9.88
N HIS A 22 27.66 5.01 -9.22
CA HIS A 22 28.20 4.10 -8.21
C HIS A 22 28.97 4.81 -7.07
N VAL A 23 28.53 6.02 -6.72
CA VAL A 23 29.14 6.83 -5.65
C VAL A 23 28.66 6.35 -4.29
N LYS A 24 29.60 6.02 -3.41
CA LYS A 24 29.33 5.60 -2.03
C LYS A 24 29.83 6.66 -1.06
N LEU A 25 28.90 7.40 -0.47
CA LEU A 25 29.23 8.53 0.41
C LEU A 25 29.91 8.11 1.73
N TRP A 26 29.86 6.83 2.10
CA TRP A 26 30.47 6.27 3.31
C TRP A 26 31.86 5.66 3.06
N GLU A 27 32.38 5.74 1.84
CA GLU A 27 33.72 5.26 1.46
C GLU A 27 34.62 6.44 1.03
N PRO A 28 35.95 6.26 1.00
CA PRO A 28 36.85 7.24 0.41
C PRO A 28 36.50 7.51 -1.07
N PRO A 29 36.62 8.76 -1.55
CA PRO A 29 37.21 9.93 -0.89
C PRO A 29 36.23 10.76 -0.05
N TYR A 30 34.96 10.37 0.05
CA TYR A 30 33.89 11.14 0.70
C TYR A 30 33.84 10.97 2.22
N TYR A 31 34.33 9.84 2.72
CA TYR A 31 34.44 9.53 4.14
C TYR A 31 35.81 8.97 4.46
N THR A 32 36.48 9.54 5.46
CA THR A 32 37.84 9.16 5.85
C THR A 32 37.82 7.96 6.80
N LYS A 33 38.92 7.19 6.80
CA LYS A 33 39.10 6.06 7.73
C LYS A 33 39.16 6.51 9.20
N GLU A 34 39.50 7.77 9.44
CA GLU A 34 39.56 8.39 10.78
C GLU A 34 38.18 8.84 11.28
N GLY A 35 37.11 8.65 10.50
CA GLY A 35 35.72 8.90 10.93
C GLY A 35 35.23 10.32 10.66
N GLY A 36 35.53 10.89 9.48
CA GLY A 36 35.12 12.24 9.11
C GLY A 36 34.65 12.36 7.66
N SER A 37 33.66 13.23 7.45
CA SER A 37 33.16 13.57 6.12
C SER A 37 34.10 14.57 5.42
N SER A 38 34.52 14.26 4.19
CA SER A 38 35.38 15.14 3.39
C SER A 38 34.57 16.31 2.81
N LYS A 39 34.71 17.49 3.41
CA LYS A 39 33.97 18.69 2.99
C LYS A 39 34.26 19.07 1.54
N GLU A 40 35.52 18.99 1.10
CA GLU A 40 35.94 19.37 -0.25
C GLU A 40 35.32 18.45 -1.31
N GLU A 41 35.35 17.13 -1.09
CA GLU A 41 34.83 16.17 -2.05
C GLU A 41 33.29 16.19 -2.12
N ILE A 42 32.63 16.38 -0.98
CA ILE A 42 31.17 16.60 -0.98
C ILE A 42 30.79 17.90 -1.68
N GLN A 43 31.58 18.97 -1.52
CA GLN A 43 31.32 20.24 -2.19
C GLN A 43 31.44 20.10 -3.72
N LYS A 44 32.48 19.42 -4.22
CA LYS A 44 32.63 19.13 -5.65
C LYS A 44 31.44 18.31 -6.21
N LEU A 45 31.00 17.30 -5.46
CA LEU A 45 29.87 16.46 -5.84
C LEU A 45 28.56 17.26 -5.87
N MET A 46 28.38 18.15 -4.90
CA MET A 46 27.24 19.06 -4.83
C MET A 46 27.21 20.00 -6.04
N GLU A 47 28.32 20.64 -6.40
CA GLU A 47 28.38 21.55 -7.56
C GLU A 47 28.01 20.80 -8.85
N LYS A 48 28.56 19.61 -9.03
CA LYS A 48 28.25 18.73 -10.16
C LYS A 48 26.76 18.38 -10.22
N TYR A 49 26.17 17.93 -9.12
CA TYR A 49 24.79 17.43 -9.11
C TYR A 49 23.75 18.55 -9.12
N SER A 50 24.04 19.68 -8.47
CA SER A 50 23.24 20.90 -8.55
C SER A 50 23.09 21.37 -10.01
N ALA A 51 24.21 21.45 -10.75
CA ALA A 51 24.20 21.85 -12.15
C ALA A 51 23.48 20.85 -13.07
N LEU A 52 23.72 19.55 -12.90
CA LEU A 52 23.11 18.51 -13.73
C LEU A 52 21.61 18.33 -13.49
N LEU A 53 21.15 18.48 -12.25
CA LEU A 53 19.76 18.24 -11.86
C LEU A 53 18.93 19.54 -11.82
N GLY A 54 19.56 20.70 -11.97
CA GLY A 54 18.89 22.00 -11.84
C GLY A 54 18.36 22.26 -10.42
N ILE A 55 19.04 21.72 -9.40
CA ILE A 55 18.68 21.85 -7.98
C ILE A 55 19.55 22.93 -7.36
N ASP A 56 19.02 23.68 -6.38
CA ASP A 56 19.82 24.67 -5.66
C ASP A 56 20.99 24.02 -4.90
N PRO A 57 22.20 24.63 -4.92
CA PRO A 57 23.39 24.10 -4.26
C PRO A 57 23.19 23.72 -2.79
N GLU A 58 22.48 24.55 -2.03
CA GLU A 58 22.26 24.34 -0.59
C GLU A 58 21.39 23.12 -0.30
N SER A 59 20.26 22.97 -1.00
CA SER A 59 19.41 21.79 -0.85
C SER A 59 20.09 20.53 -1.36
N CYS A 60 20.90 20.61 -2.43
CA CYS A 60 21.70 19.49 -2.90
C CYS A 60 22.74 19.06 -1.85
N LEU A 61 23.42 20.02 -1.21
CA LEU A 61 24.36 19.75 -0.12
C LEU A 61 23.68 19.09 1.08
N ALA A 62 22.52 19.62 1.48
CA ALA A 62 21.72 19.07 2.58
C ALA A 62 21.32 17.62 2.28
N ALA A 63 20.84 17.36 1.06
CA ALA A 63 20.47 16.01 0.62
C ALA A 63 21.66 15.04 0.62
N LEU A 64 22.85 15.46 0.14
CA LEU A 64 24.06 14.63 0.18
C LEU A 64 24.47 14.28 1.61
N LYS A 65 24.44 15.26 2.53
CA LYS A 65 24.76 15.03 3.95
C LYS A 65 23.77 14.07 4.60
N GLU A 66 22.48 14.24 4.35
CA GLU A 66 21.44 13.35 4.87
C GLU A 66 21.61 11.92 4.34
N LEU A 67 21.87 11.75 3.04
CA LEU A 67 22.12 10.44 2.44
C LEU A 67 23.39 9.78 2.98
N GLN A 68 24.46 10.55 3.21
CA GLN A 68 25.68 10.06 3.85
C GLN A 68 25.38 9.56 5.26
N GLN A 69 24.67 10.36 6.06
CA GLN A 69 24.28 10.02 7.42
C GLN A 69 23.45 8.72 7.45
N HIS A 70 22.43 8.61 6.58
CA HIS A 70 21.61 7.40 6.46
C HIS A 70 22.42 6.15 6.10
N ALA A 71 23.45 6.29 5.25
CA ALA A 71 24.31 5.17 4.90
C ALA A 71 25.20 4.74 6.08
N LEU A 72 25.76 5.70 6.83
CA LEU A 72 26.55 5.44 8.02
C LEU A 72 25.72 4.79 9.14
N ASP A 73 24.47 5.22 9.31
CA ASP A 73 23.54 4.62 10.27
C ASP A 73 23.25 3.15 9.89
N ARG A 74 23.02 2.87 8.60
CA ARG A 74 22.83 1.49 8.12
C ARG A 74 24.06 0.60 8.33
N LEU A 75 25.28 1.15 8.22
CA LEU A 75 26.50 0.42 8.53
C LEU A 75 26.56 0.05 10.02
N ARG A 76 26.29 1.02 10.90
CA ARG A 76 26.23 0.80 12.35
C ARG A 76 25.16 -0.23 12.73
N GLU A 77 23.98 -0.16 12.14
CA GLU A 77 22.90 -1.15 12.32
C GLU A 77 23.31 -2.57 11.90
N ARG A 78 24.13 -2.68 10.84
CA ARG A 78 24.65 -3.97 10.35
C ARG A 78 25.73 -4.53 11.27
N GLU A 79 26.65 -3.69 11.74
CA GLU A 79 27.69 -4.09 12.68
C GLU A 79 27.08 -4.50 14.03
N HIS A 80 26.14 -3.71 14.55
CA HIS A 80 25.41 -4.03 15.76
C HIS A 80 24.70 -5.39 15.64
N PHE A 81 23.99 -5.65 14.53
CA PHE A 81 23.35 -6.95 14.31
C PHE A 81 24.36 -8.11 14.27
N ARG A 82 25.54 -7.90 13.68
CA ARG A 82 26.60 -8.93 13.62
C ARG A 82 27.16 -9.25 15.01
N GLU A 83 27.27 -8.24 15.87
CA GLU A 83 27.86 -8.37 17.21
C GLU A 83 26.87 -8.90 18.25
N THR A 84 25.62 -8.42 18.23
CA THR A 84 24.62 -8.72 19.26
C THR A 84 23.58 -9.74 18.84
N GLY A 85 23.42 -9.98 17.53
CA GLY A 85 22.32 -10.76 16.96
C GLY A 85 20.95 -10.06 17.03
N LEU A 86 20.90 -8.78 17.45
CA LEU A 86 19.66 -8.00 17.53
C LEU A 86 19.46 -7.17 16.26
N ALA A 87 18.38 -7.47 15.54
CA ALA A 87 18.02 -6.75 14.33
C ALA A 87 17.44 -5.37 14.70
N THR A 88 17.85 -4.35 13.95
CA THR A 88 17.27 -3.01 14.02
C THR A 88 16.08 -2.96 13.06
N LEU A 89 14.88 -2.74 13.59
CA LEU A 89 13.65 -2.62 12.82
C LEU A 89 13.11 -1.18 12.93
N LYS A 90 12.79 -0.59 11.78
CA LYS A 90 12.24 0.78 11.71
C LYS A 90 10.74 0.70 11.53
N VAL A 91 9.99 1.12 12.54
CA VAL A 91 8.53 1.07 12.55
C VAL A 91 8.00 2.47 12.25
N ARG A 92 7.33 2.60 11.10
CA ARG A 92 6.61 3.80 10.73
C ARG A 92 5.18 3.74 11.29
N VAL A 93 4.81 4.75 12.05
CA VAL A 93 3.46 4.95 12.55
C VAL A 93 2.85 6.12 11.76
N PRO A 94 1.83 5.88 10.92
CA PRO A 94 1.10 6.97 10.28
C PRO A 94 0.38 7.81 11.36
N ASP A 95 0.64 9.11 11.39
CA ASP A 95 -0.09 10.07 12.24
C ASP A 95 -1.12 10.83 11.39
N GLU A 96 -2.29 11.10 11.96
CA GLU A 96 -3.39 11.85 11.33
C GLU A 96 -2.97 13.29 11.02
N ASN A 97 -2.10 13.88 11.84
CA ASN A 97 -1.55 15.21 11.62
C ASN A 97 -0.44 15.24 10.55
N GLY A 98 -0.15 14.11 9.92
CA GLY A 98 0.83 14.01 8.86
C GLY A 98 2.29 13.99 9.32
N SER A 99 2.54 13.94 10.64
CA SER A 99 3.87 13.76 11.21
C SER A 99 4.32 12.30 11.00
N ARG A 100 5.55 12.11 10.50
CA ARG A 100 6.11 10.77 10.28
C ARG A 100 6.80 10.33 11.56
N ARG A 101 6.11 9.63 12.46
CA ARG A 101 6.81 8.99 13.60
C ARG A 101 7.45 7.69 13.12
N ILE A 102 8.77 7.72 12.91
CA ILE A 102 9.57 6.53 12.67
C ILE A 102 10.27 6.18 13.98
N ILE A 103 10.09 4.95 14.43
CA ILE A 103 10.62 4.43 15.68
C ILE A 103 11.64 3.35 15.32
N SER A 104 12.84 3.42 15.89
CA SER A 104 13.85 2.39 15.72
C SER A 104 13.87 1.49 16.95
N LEU A 105 13.60 0.20 16.78
CA LEU A 105 13.58 -0.78 17.85
C LEU A 105 14.53 -1.93 17.53
N HIS A 106 15.17 -2.48 18.57
CA HIS A 106 16.06 -3.63 18.47
C HIS A 106 15.35 -4.88 18.96
N THR A 107 15.35 -5.95 18.17
CA THR A 107 14.73 -7.23 18.55
C THR A 107 15.40 -8.42 17.88
N LYS A 108 15.20 -9.63 18.41
CA LYS A 108 15.62 -10.86 17.74
C LYS A 108 14.67 -11.17 16.59
N LEU A 109 15.18 -11.67 15.47
CA LEU A 109 14.34 -12.11 14.35
C LEU A 109 13.50 -13.36 14.70
N THR A 110 13.90 -14.10 15.73
CA THR A 110 13.15 -15.23 16.31
C THR A 110 12.11 -14.78 17.34
N ALA A 111 11.98 -13.49 17.63
CA ALA A 111 10.91 -13.00 18.49
C ALA A 111 9.59 -13.07 17.74
N THR A 112 8.52 -13.36 18.48
CA THR A 112 7.17 -13.37 17.92
C THR A 112 6.73 -11.95 17.54
N VAL A 113 5.84 -11.85 16.57
CA VAL A 113 5.24 -10.56 16.19
C VAL A 113 4.49 -9.94 17.37
N GLU A 114 3.86 -10.75 18.22
CA GLU A 114 3.18 -10.27 19.44
C GLU A 114 4.15 -9.60 20.43
N GLU A 115 5.31 -10.22 20.69
CA GLU A 115 6.34 -9.63 21.55
C GLU A 115 6.82 -8.28 21.01
N PHE A 116 7.11 -8.22 19.71
CA PHE A 116 7.57 -6.99 19.08
C PHE A 116 6.49 -5.89 19.05
N GLN A 117 5.22 -6.29 18.84
CA GLN A 117 4.06 -5.40 18.92
C GLN A 117 3.93 -4.78 20.33
N ARG A 118 4.21 -5.53 21.40
CA ARG A 118 4.23 -4.99 22.78
C ARG A 118 5.36 -3.98 22.98
N SER A 119 6.54 -4.21 22.40
CA SER A 119 7.63 -3.22 22.43
C SER A 119 7.23 -1.90 21.76
N ILE A 120 6.58 -1.97 20.60
CA ILE A 120 6.07 -0.78 19.90
C ILE A 120 5.00 -0.09 20.74
N ALA A 121 4.05 -0.86 21.27
CA ALA A 121 2.96 -0.38 22.12
C ALA A 121 3.46 0.43 23.32
N ASN A 122 4.50 -0.05 24.00
CA ASN A 122 5.12 0.65 25.12
C ASN A 122 5.73 1.99 24.68
N GLU A 123 6.46 1.99 23.56
CA GLU A 123 7.13 3.17 23.01
C GLU A 123 6.15 4.26 22.54
N ILE A 124 4.98 3.87 22.03
CA ILE A 124 3.94 4.80 21.57
C ILE A 124 2.83 5.03 22.59
N THR A 125 2.83 4.32 23.72
CA THR A 125 1.82 4.38 24.78
C THR A 125 0.41 4.07 24.26
N ILE A 126 0.26 2.99 23.49
CA ILE A 126 -1.02 2.51 22.94
C ILE A 126 -1.19 1.03 23.29
N GLU A 127 -2.43 0.58 23.51
CA GLU A 127 -2.72 -0.83 23.75
C GLU A 127 -2.22 -1.72 22.58
N PRO A 128 -1.44 -2.80 22.84
CA PRO A 128 -0.89 -3.65 21.80
C PRO A 128 -1.92 -4.17 20.80
N ALA A 129 -3.12 -4.53 21.29
CA ALA A 129 -4.20 -5.07 20.46
C ALA A 129 -4.65 -4.11 19.34
N ARG A 130 -4.46 -2.79 19.52
CA ARG A 130 -4.83 -1.75 18.54
C ARG A 130 -3.81 -1.57 17.42
N ILE A 131 -2.65 -2.20 17.52
CA ILE A 131 -1.56 -2.05 16.56
C ILE A 131 -1.63 -3.23 15.59
N LYS A 132 -1.56 -2.97 14.28
CA LYS A 132 -1.35 -4.02 13.27
C LYS A 132 -0.07 -3.72 12.52
N LEU A 133 0.82 -4.71 12.44
CA LEU A 133 2.08 -4.59 11.73
C LEU A 133 1.91 -5.07 10.29
N ILE A 134 2.31 -4.23 9.35
CA ILE A 134 2.20 -4.47 7.92
C ILE A 134 3.60 -4.47 7.31
N TRP A 135 3.86 -5.50 6.51
CA TRP A 135 5.09 -5.65 5.75
C TRP A 135 4.79 -6.32 4.42
N ASN A 136 5.35 -5.78 3.34
CA ASN A 136 5.27 -6.34 1.98
C ASN A 136 3.83 -6.73 1.58
N GLY A 137 2.88 -5.82 1.80
CA GLY A 137 1.48 -6.02 1.47
C GLY A 137 0.74 -7.05 2.33
N LYS A 138 1.27 -7.41 3.50
CA LYS A 138 0.65 -8.40 4.39
C LYS A 138 0.61 -7.91 5.83
N VAL A 139 -0.49 -8.23 6.51
CA VAL A 139 -0.58 -8.10 7.97
C VAL A 139 0.19 -9.26 8.60
N LEU A 140 1.16 -8.95 9.46
CA LEU A 140 1.97 -9.94 10.14
C LEU A 140 1.13 -10.72 11.17
N LYS A 141 1.36 -12.03 11.22
CA LYS A 141 0.67 -12.94 12.15
C LYS A 141 1.35 -12.91 13.51
N LEU A 142 0.57 -12.67 14.57
CA LEU A 142 1.05 -12.50 15.95
C LEU A 142 1.85 -13.70 16.48
N ASN A 143 1.39 -14.92 16.18
CA ASN A 143 1.95 -16.15 16.74
C ASN A 143 3.16 -16.70 15.96
N LEU A 144 3.65 -15.96 14.97
CA LEU A 144 4.80 -16.37 14.16
C LEU A 144 5.97 -15.43 14.42
N ASP A 145 7.18 -15.94 14.19
CA ASP A 145 8.40 -15.16 14.32
C ASP A 145 8.52 -14.15 13.19
N LEU A 146 9.17 -13.03 13.46
CA LEU A 146 9.45 -11.97 12.48
C LEU A 146 10.22 -12.51 11.26
N GLY A 147 11.28 -13.29 11.50
CA GLY A 147 12.15 -13.84 10.46
C GLY A 147 11.43 -14.81 9.53
N THR A 148 10.54 -15.66 10.05
CA THR A 148 9.77 -16.63 9.24
C THR A 148 8.80 -15.96 8.27
N GLN A 149 8.42 -14.72 8.55
CA GLN A 149 7.55 -13.90 7.72
C GLN A 149 8.34 -13.00 6.76
N GLY A 150 9.67 -13.14 6.68
CA GLY A 150 10.53 -12.43 5.74
C GLY A 150 11.11 -11.10 6.27
N VAL A 151 10.90 -10.78 7.55
CA VAL A 151 11.52 -9.60 8.18
C VAL A 151 13.01 -9.85 8.40
N THR A 152 13.85 -8.89 8.01
CA THR A 152 15.31 -8.95 8.13
C THR A 152 15.85 -7.74 8.90
N ASN A 153 17.16 -7.74 9.21
CA ASN A 153 17.79 -6.55 9.78
C ASN A 153 17.64 -5.31 8.86
N GLY A 154 17.29 -4.16 9.44
CA GLY A 154 17.09 -2.92 8.70
C GLY A 154 15.74 -2.84 7.95
N THR A 155 14.85 -3.82 8.12
CA THR A 155 13.51 -3.78 7.52
C THR A 155 12.70 -2.60 8.07
N GLN A 156 11.98 -1.92 7.17
CA GLN A 156 11.00 -0.92 7.54
C GLN A 156 9.60 -1.53 7.56
N LEU A 157 8.91 -1.41 8.68
CA LEU A 157 7.56 -1.91 8.93
C LEU A 157 6.61 -0.73 9.06
N MET A 158 5.32 -0.96 8.79
CA MET A 158 4.27 0.01 9.11
C MET A 158 3.42 -0.51 10.26
N ALA A 159 3.27 0.29 11.31
CA ALA A 159 2.36 0.04 12.40
C ALA A 159 1.11 0.90 12.22
N VAL A 160 0.01 0.26 11.87
CA VAL A 160 -1.30 0.90 11.74
C VAL A 160 -2.00 0.85 13.10
N ILE A 161 -2.46 2.01 13.57
CA ILE A 161 -3.23 2.13 14.81
C ILE A 161 -4.71 2.13 14.46
N LEU A 162 -5.47 1.21 15.05
CA LEU A 162 -6.91 1.14 14.90
C LEU A 162 -7.60 2.10 15.89
N GLN A 163 -8.55 2.90 15.39
CA GLN A 163 -9.34 3.82 16.20
C GLN A 163 -10.38 3.06 17.05
N SER A 164 -11.01 2.02 16.49
CA SER A 164 -12.02 1.21 17.18
C SER A 164 -11.42 0.14 18.10
N ASN A 165 -12.24 -0.37 19.03
CA ASN A 165 -11.84 -1.46 19.93
C ASN A 165 -11.48 -2.72 19.10
N PRO A 166 -10.25 -3.25 19.19
CA PRO A 166 -9.80 -4.40 18.40
C PRO A 166 -10.67 -5.64 18.56
N LYS A 167 -11.33 -5.77 19.71
CA LYS A 167 -12.29 -6.85 19.99
C LYS A 167 -13.46 -6.86 19.02
N GLU A 168 -13.91 -5.72 18.50
CA GLU A 168 -15.00 -5.68 17.51
C GLU A 168 -14.54 -6.19 16.15
N LEU A 169 -13.31 -5.89 15.74
CA LEU A 169 -12.74 -6.39 14.50
C LEU A 169 -12.52 -7.91 14.58
N GLN A 170 -11.95 -8.37 15.70
CA GLN A 170 -11.68 -9.78 15.94
C GLN A 170 -12.98 -10.58 16.14
N ALA A 171 -13.98 -10.01 16.81
CA ALA A 171 -15.32 -10.57 16.93
C ALA A 171 -16.02 -10.58 15.57
N PHE A 172 -15.84 -9.56 14.72
CA PHE A 172 -16.39 -9.56 13.38
C PHE A 172 -15.76 -10.66 12.51
N GLU A 173 -14.43 -10.78 12.50
CA GLU A 173 -13.72 -11.87 11.82
C GLU A 173 -14.17 -13.25 12.31
N SER A 174 -14.21 -13.43 13.64
CA SER A 174 -14.60 -14.70 14.28
C SER A 174 -16.05 -15.03 14.00
N ARG A 175 -16.95 -14.06 14.12
CA ARG A 175 -18.38 -14.23 13.85
C ARG A 175 -18.65 -14.52 12.39
N HIS A 176 -17.92 -13.91 11.46
CA HIS A 176 -18.08 -14.21 10.03
C HIS A 176 -17.52 -15.58 9.67
N ARG A 177 -16.36 -15.99 10.22
CA ARG A 177 -15.84 -17.36 10.04
C ARG A 177 -16.75 -18.41 10.68
N GLN A 178 -17.26 -18.14 11.88
CA GLN A 178 -18.20 -19.02 12.59
C GLN A 178 -19.55 -19.09 11.90
N LEU A 179 -20.14 -17.97 11.46
CA LEU A 179 -21.39 -17.96 10.70
C LEU A 179 -21.32 -18.86 9.47
N GLU A 180 -20.22 -18.77 8.72
CA GLU A 180 -20.05 -19.59 7.52
C GLU A 180 -19.68 -21.04 7.83
N SER A 181 -18.91 -21.32 8.90
CA SER A 181 -18.69 -22.70 9.36
C SER A 181 -19.98 -23.35 9.83
N THR A 182 -20.73 -22.69 10.73
CA THR A 182 -22.00 -23.18 11.27
C THR A 182 -23.07 -23.30 10.19
N ARG A 183 -23.08 -22.44 9.16
CA ARG A 183 -23.97 -22.60 8.00
C ARG A 183 -23.57 -23.75 7.08
N ALA A 184 -22.27 -23.98 6.89
CA ALA A 184 -21.77 -25.14 6.14
C ALA A 184 -22.08 -26.46 6.89
N ASP A 185 -21.89 -26.49 8.21
CA ASP A 185 -22.17 -27.63 9.09
C ASP A 185 -23.68 -27.89 9.22
N ALA A 186 -24.50 -26.84 9.32
CA ALA A 186 -25.96 -26.96 9.29
C ALA A 186 -26.47 -27.50 7.94
N LYS A 187 -25.74 -27.29 6.85
CA LYS A 187 -26.07 -27.82 5.52
C LYS A 187 -25.74 -29.32 5.39
N LEU A 188 -24.61 -29.77 5.96
CA LEU A 188 -24.32 -31.22 6.10
C LEU A 188 -25.43 -31.96 6.88
N LEU A 189 -26.10 -31.26 7.80
CA LEU A 189 -27.25 -31.78 8.54
C LEU A 189 -28.59 -31.60 7.79
N ALA A 190 -28.72 -30.58 6.94
CA ALA A 190 -29.93 -30.23 6.19
C ALA A 190 -30.02 -30.84 4.77
N ASP A 191 -28.98 -31.52 4.28
CA ASP A 191 -28.98 -32.32 3.03
C ASP A 191 -29.96 -33.53 3.06
N ARG A 192 -30.90 -33.55 4.01
CA ARG A 192 -32.05 -34.47 4.07
C ARG A 192 -33.39 -33.83 3.68
N SER A 193 -33.43 -32.54 3.33
CA SER A 193 -34.66 -31.89 2.88
C SER A 193 -34.39 -30.86 1.80
N ASN A 194 -34.83 -31.19 0.57
CA ASN A 194 -34.86 -30.30 -0.58
C ASN A 194 -35.68 -29.02 -0.30
N ASP A 195 -35.32 -27.94 -1.00
CA ASP A 195 -36.12 -26.72 -1.25
C ASP A 195 -36.03 -25.49 -0.35
N ASN A 196 -34.88 -25.12 0.23
CA ASN A 196 -34.68 -23.72 0.67
C ASN A 196 -33.23 -23.23 0.49
N ASN A 197 -32.88 -22.93 -0.76
CA ASN A 197 -31.55 -22.45 -1.17
C ASN A 197 -31.44 -20.90 -1.04
N TYR A 198 -31.41 -20.36 0.19
CA TYR A 198 -30.91 -18.98 0.46
C TYR A 198 -29.36 -18.94 0.43
N TYR A 199 -28.77 -19.57 -0.58
CA TYR A 199 -27.34 -19.54 -0.80
C TYR A 199 -26.99 -18.21 -1.48
N LEU A 200 -25.94 -17.52 -1.01
CA LEU A 200 -25.39 -16.35 -1.73
C LEU A 200 -24.81 -16.86 -3.05
N GLN A 201 -25.64 -16.95 -4.09
CA GLN A 201 -25.23 -17.42 -5.40
C GLN A 201 -24.23 -16.40 -5.94
N VAL A 202 -22.97 -16.79 -6.03
CA VAL A 202 -21.94 -16.01 -6.69
C VAL A 202 -22.32 -16.00 -8.16
N ALA A 203 -22.60 -14.82 -8.69
CA ALA A 203 -22.88 -14.61 -10.09
C ALA A 203 -21.77 -13.79 -10.74
N ASP A 204 -21.58 -13.97 -12.04
CA ASP A 204 -20.74 -13.09 -12.84
C ASP A 204 -21.42 -11.71 -13.07
N GLN A 205 -20.74 -10.81 -13.79
CA GLN A 205 -21.27 -9.49 -14.13
C GLN A 205 -22.53 -9.54 -15.02
N ALA A 206 -22.84 -10.69 -15.63
CA ALA A 206 -24.02 -10.92 -16.45
C ALA A 206 -25.15 -11.63 -15.67
N GLY A 207 -24.96 -11.92 -14.37
CA GLY A 207 -25.94 -12.59 -13.53
C GLY A 207 -25.94 -14.11 -13.63
N ASN A 208 -24.98 -14.72 -14.34
CA ASN A 208 -24.87 -16.18 -14.44
C ASN A 208 -24.22 -16.75 -13.19
N THR A 209 -24.78 -17.82 -12.64
CA THR A 209 -24.24 -18.47 -11.45
C THR A 209 -22.91 -19.16 -11.75
N LEU A 210 -21.92 -18.90 -10.89
CA LEU A 210 -20.60 -19.50 -10.99
C LEU A 210 -20.58 -20.80 -10.19
N ASN A 211 -20.33 -21.92 -10.88
CA ASN A 211 -20.18 -23.22 -10.23
C ASN A 211 -18.75 -23.36 -9.70
N LEU A 212 -18.55 -23.00 -8.44
CA LEU A 212 -17.26 -23.01 -7.76
C LEU A 212 -17.14 -24.14 -6.74
N PRO A 213 -15.94 -24.72 -6.54
CA PRO A 213 -15.65 -25.58 -5.42
C PRO A 213 -16.07 -24.91 -4.09
N PRO A 214 -16.60 -25.67 -3.10
CA PRO A 214 -17.11 -25.11 -1.85
C PRO A 214 -16.09 -24.24 -1.10
N GLU A 215 -14.82 -24.67 -1.04
CA GLU A 215 -13.73 -23.92 -0.40
C GLU A 215 -13.43 -22.59 -1.10
N GLU A 216 -13.41 -22.60 -2.43
CA GLU A 216 -13.17 -21.39 -3.22
C GLU A 216 -14.34 -20.40 -3.10
N LYS A 217 -15.57 -20.93 -3.09
CA LYS A 217 -16.79 -20.15 -2.90
C LYS A 217 -16.83 -19.48 -1.52
N LYS A 218 -16.42 -20.21 -0.48
CA LYS A 218 -16.29 -19.68 0.89
C LYS A 218 -15.24 -18.58 0.96
N ALA A 219 -14.06 -18.82 0.41
CA ALA A 219 -12.98 -17.82 0.37
C ALA A 219 -13.43 -16.54 -0.36
N LEU A 220 -14.10 -16.69 -1.51
CA LEU A 220 -14.61 -15.57 -2.28
C LEU A 220 -15.66 -14.74 -1.54
N VAL A 221 -16.64 -15.39 -0.90
CA VAL A 221 -17.67 -14.68 -0.13
C VAL A 221 -17.05 -13.90 1.03
N ILE A 222 -16.09 -14.49 1.75
CA ILE A 222 -15.36 -13.80 2.82
C ILE A 222 -14.57 -12.61 2.25
N ALA A 223 -13.86 -12.81 1.14
CA ALA A 223 -13.08 -11.77 0.49
C ALA A 223 -13.96 -10.57 0.06
N MET A 224 -15.11 -10.83 -0.57
CA MET A 224 -16.07 -9.79 -0.97
C MET A 224 -16.67 -9.05 0.23
N SER A 225 -17.05 -9.77 1.28
CA SER A 225 -17.57 -9.16 2.52
C SER A 225 -16.53 -8.26 3.20
N LEU A 226 -15.27 -8.68 3.24
CA LEU A 226 -14.18 -7.89 3.80
C LEU A 226 -13.87 -6.67 2.93
N HIS A 227 -13.84 -6.82 1.60
CA HIS A 227 -13.62 -5.72 0.67
C HIS A 227 -14.70 -4.65 0.80
N GLU A 228 -15.98 -5.03 0.84
CA GLU A 228 -17.08 -4.06 0.99
C GLU A 228 -16.99 -3.30 2.32
N LYS A 229 -16.61 -3.98 3.41
CA LYS A 229 -16.34 -3.32 4.69
C LYS A 229 -15.13 -2.41 4.66
N GLY A 230 -14.06 -2.82 3.98
CA GLY A 230 -12.92 -1.96 3.69
C GLY A 230 -13.34 -0.68 2.97
N ARG A 231 -14.22 -0.78 1.96
CA ARG A 231 -14.79 0.38 1.26
C ARG A 231 -15.67 1.24 2.15
N ALA A 232 -16.45 0.64 3.05
CA ALA A 232 -17.21 1.39 4.05
C ALA A 232 -16.30 2.18 5.00
N ALA A 233 -15.15 1.61 5.40
CA ALA A 233 -14.13 2.32 6.17
C ALA A 233 -13.45 3.44 5.35
N LEU A 234 -13.16 3.20 4.07
CA LEU A 234 -12.65 4.24 3.15
C LEU A 234 -13.60 5.44 3.04
N LYS A 235 -14.90 5.20 2.92
CA LYS A 235 -15.92 6.27 2.88
C LYS A 235 -15.94 7.11 4.16
N LYS A 236 -15.58 6.50 5.30
CA LYS A 236 -15.42 7.17 6.60
C LYS A 236 -14.03 7.76 6.81
N GLN A 237 -13.14 7.68 5.82
CA GLN A 237 -11.74 8.10 5.88
C GLN A 237 -10.91 7.36 6.96
N ASP A 238 -11.38 6.22 7.46
CA ASP A 238 -10.60 5.35 8.33
C ASP A 238 -9.69 4.45 7.48
N TYR A 239 -8.62 5.06 6.96
CA TYR A 239 -7.66 4.39 6.09
C TYR A 239 -6.88 3.28 6.81
N SER A 240 -6.72 3.41 8.12
CA SER A 240 -6.08 2.43 8.98
C SER A 240 -6.86 1.12 9.01
N LEU A 241 -8.15 1.20 9.37
CA LEU A 241 -9.03 0.04 9.37
C LEU A 241 -9.25 -0.50 7.95
N ALA A 242 -9.46 0.39 6.97
CA ALA A 242 -9.63 0.00 5.58
C ALA A 242 -8.46 -0.85 5.10
N LEU A 243 -7.22 -0.41 5.29
CA LEU A 243 -6.06 -1.16 4.83
C LEU A 243 -6.00 -2.56 5.43
N VAL A 244 -6.23 -2.71 6.74
CA VAL A 244 -6.21 -4.03 7.40
C VAL A 244 -7.26 -4.95 6.81
N LEU A 245 -8.49 -4.46 6.62
CA LEU A 245 -9.58 -5.24 6.02
C LEU A 245 -9.30 -5.65 4.57
N LEU A 246 -8.75 -4.72 3.77
CA LEU A 246 -8.44 -4.97 2.37
C LEU A 246 -7.29 -5.97 2.21
N LEU A 247 -6.26 -5.93 3.05
CA LEU A 247 -5.17 -6.92 3.02
C LEU A 247 -5.62 -8.32 3.45
N GLU A 248 -6.55 -8.42 4.41
CA GLU A 248 -7.16 -9.72 4.73
C GLU A 248 -8.08 -10.21 3.61
N ALA A 249 -8.80 -9.32 2.92
CA ALA A 249 -9.56 -9.67 1.72
C ALA A 249 -8.63 -10.21 0.61
N ASP A 250 -7.48 -9.56 0.37
CA ASP A 250 -6.48 -9.97 -0.64
C ASP A 250 -5.96 -11.37 -0.38
N LYS A 251 -5.70 -11.70 0.88
CA LYS A 251 -5.31 -13.04 1.30
C LYS A 251 -6.38 -14.09 1.02
N GLU A 252 -7.66 -13.78 1.23
CA GLU A 252 -8.74 -14.70 0.88
C GLU A 252 -8.93 -14.82 -0.64
N PHE A 253 -8.83 -13.71 -1.40
CA PHE A 253 -8.82 -13.75 -2.86
C PHE A 253 -7.66 -14.59 -3.41
N SER A 254 -6.48 -14.55 -2.79
CA SER A 254 -5.31 -15.33 -3.21
C SER A 254 -5.50 -16.85 -3.10
N ARG A 255 -6.52 -17.30 -2.34
CA ARG A 255 -6.91 -18.72 -2.26
C ARG A 255 -7.80 -19.16 -3.42
N CYS A 256 -8.34 -18.22 -4.20
CA CYS A 256 -9.16 -18.52 -5.36
C CYS A 256 -8.27 -18.80 -6.59
N GLN A 257 -8.45 -19.95 -7.22
CA GLN A 257 -7.65 -20.43 -8.34
C GLN A 257 -8.18 -19.90 -9.68
N SER A 258 -7.83 -18.64 -9.96
CA SER A 258 -7.25 -18.18 -11.24
C SER A 258 -8.08 -18.02 -12.52
N GLN A 259 -9.36 -18.43 -12.61
CA GLN A 259 -10.24 -17.98 -13.71
C GLN A 259 -11.23 -16.89 -13.30
N LEU A 260 -11.77 -16.97 -12.09
CA LEU A 260 -12.72 -15.98 -11.58
C LEU A 260 -12.07 -14.61 -11.28
N LEU A 261 -10.86 -14.61 -10.74
CA LEU A 261 -10.11 -13.38 -10.45
C LEU A 261 -9.79 -12.56 -11.71
N LYS A 262 -9.83 -13.20 -12.89
CA LYS A 262 -9.62 -12.56 -14.19
C LYS A 262 -10.92 -12.04 -14.80
N SER A 263 -12.06 -12.61 -14.42
CA SER A 263 -13.38 -12.21 -14.93
C SER A 263 -14.16 -11.27 -14.00
N VAL A 264 -13.70 -11.10 -12.76
CA VAL A 264 -14.36 -10.27 -11.75
C VAL A 264 -13.49 -9.06 -11.41
N ASP A 265 -14.01 -7.87 -11.65
CA ASP A 265 -13.39 -6.56 -11.37
C ASP A 265 -13.12 -6.30 -9.88
N ASN A 266 -13.78 -7.02 -8.96
CA ASN A 266 -13.56 -6.91 -7.52
C ASN A 266 -12.09 -7.02 -7.12
N TYR A 267 -11.31 -7.91 -7.75
CA TYR A 267 -9.88 -8.04 -7.43
C TYR A 267 -9.07 -6.84 -7.92
N ALA A 268 -9.41 -6.28 -9.09
CA ALA A 268 -8.79 -5.06 -9.60
C ALA A 268 -9.09 -3.86 -8.70
N LEU A 269 -10.35 -3.72 -8.28
CA LEU A 269 -10.82 -2.70 -7.37
C LEU A 269 -10.14 -2.79 -6.00
N LEU A 270 -9.98 -4.01 -5.47
CA LEU A 270 -9.26 -4.23 -4.22
C LEU A 270 -7.82 -3.70 -4.30
N ASN A 271 -7.10 -4.04 -5.38
CA ASN A 271 -5.74 -3.59 -5.59
C ASN A 271 -5.63 -2.05 -5.69
N LEU A 272 -6.60 -1.42 -6.36
CA LEU A 272 -6.70 0.03 -6.44
C LEU A 272 -6.95 0.67 -5.06
N ASP A 273 -7.86 0.08 -4.27
CA ASP A 273 -8.22 0.57 -2.94
C ASP A 273 -7.05 0.41 -1.94
N VAL A 274 -6.28 -0.69 -2.01
CA VAL A 274 -5.06 -0.88 -1.20
C VAL A 274 -4.01 0.17 -1.54
N ALA A 275 -3.74 0.41 -2.83
CA ALA A 275 -2.79 1.43 -3.26
C ALA A 275 -3.23 2.84 -2.80
N TRP A 276 -4.53 3.12 -2.80
CA TRP A 276 -5.07 4.36 -2.24
C TRP A 276 -4.86 4.47 -0.72
N CYS A 277 -5.07 3.40 0.04
CA CYS A 277 -4.76 3.38 1.47
C CYS A 277 -3.28 3.70 1.73
N TYR A 278 -2.35 3.14 0.96
CA TYR A 278 -0.93 3.47 1.09
C TYR A 278 -0.66 4.96 0.86
N LEU A 279 -1.28 5.57 -0.15
CA LEU A 279 -1.18 7.00 -0.38
C LEU A 279 -1.70 7.80 0.82
N CYS A 280 -2.91 7.50 1.30
CA CYS A 280 -3.55 8.22 2.39
C CYS A 280 -2.77 8.09 3.71
N LEU A 281 -2.18 6.91 3.96
CA LEU A 281 -1.27 6.65 5.09
C LEU A 281 0.17 7.13 4.83
N ARG A 282 0.42 7.76 3.68
CA ARG A 282 1.70 8.33 3.22
C ARG A 282 2.85 7.31 3.19
N SER A 283 2.54 6.04 2.93
CA SER A 283 3.45 4.92 3.11
C SER A 283 4.38 4.70 1.90
N VAL A 284 5.44 5.52 1.84
CA VAL A 284 6.48 5.43 0.80
C VAL A 284 7.15 4.05 0.77
N THR A 285 7.24 3.36 1.90
CA THR A 285 7.85 2.01 2.00
C THR A 285 7.10 0.94 1.21
N HIS A 286 5.82 1.18 0.92
CA HIS A 286 4.95 0.24 0.20
C HIS A 286 4.80 0.57 -1.29
N ILE A 287 5.58 1.52 -1.82
CA ILE A 287 5.56 1.85 -3.26
C ILE A 287 5.80 0.62 -4.16
N PRO A 288 6.77 -0.29 -3.86
CA PRO A 288 6.96 -1.46 -4.71
C PRO A 288 5.72 -2.37 -4.77
N ASP A 289 5.03 -2.56 -3.63
CA ASP A 289 3.77 -3.31 -3.58
C ASP A 289 2.67 -2.55 -4.33
N ALA A 290 2.56 -1.23 -4.14
CA ALA A 290 1.60 -0.39 -4.87
C ALA A 290 1.78 -0.48 -6.40
N GLU A 291 3.02 -0.45 -6.90
CA GLU A 291 3.32 -0.61 -8.34
C GLU A 291 2.79 -1.93 -8.88
N GLN A 292 3.07 -3.04 -8.19
CA GLN A 292 2.61 -4.36 -8.59
C GLN A 292 1.08 -4.44 -8.61
N ARG A 293 0.43 -3.92 -7.56
CA ARG A 293 -1.03 -3.89 -7.44
C ARG A 293 -1.69 -3.07 -8.54
N LEU A 294 -1.17 -1.88 -8.84
CA LEU A 294 -1.70 -1.02 -9.90
C LEU A 294 -1.52 -1.64 -11.29
N LYS A 295 -0.42 -2.37 -11.53
CA LYS A 295 -0.23 -3.12 -12.77
C LYS A 295 -1.27 -4.22 -12.95
N VAL A 296 -1.57 -4.97 -11.89
CA VAL A 296 -2.62 -6.00 -11.90
C VAL A 296 -4.00 -5.36 -12.12
N CYS A 297 -4.26 -4.23 -11.46
CA CYS A 297 -5.49 -3.47 -11.62
C CYS A 297 -5.70 -3.02 -13.07
N GLU A 298 -4.69 -2.40 -13.68
CA GLU A 298 -4.72 -1.95 -15.08
C GLU A 298 -4.97 -3.10 -16.06
N GLN A 299 -4.26 -4.23 -15.89
CA GLN A 299 -4.46 -5.41 -16.73
C GLN A 299 -5.89 -5.94 -16.68
N ASN A 300 -6.48 -5.99 -15.48
CA ASN A 300 -7.85 -6.44 -15.31
C ASN A 300 -8.86 -5.43 -15.86
N PHE A 301 -8.65 -4.13 -15.65
CA PHE A 301 -9.50 -3.09 -16.23
C PHE A 301 -9.50 -3.13 -17.76
N HIS A 302 -8.34 -3.33 -18.39
CA HIS A 302 -8.27 -3.50 -19.84
C HIS A 302 -8.99 -4.76 -20.34
N GLN A 303 -8.94 -5.86 -19.58
CA GLN A 303 -9.66 -7.09 -19.94
C GLN A 303 -11.18 -6.93 -19.79
N SER A 304 -11.64 -6.28 -18.71
CA SER A 304 -13.05 -6.12 -18.39
C SER A 304 -13.73 -5.02 -19.22
N TYR A 305 -13.07 -3.87 -19.42
CA TYR A 305 -13.67 -2.66 -19.97
C TYR A 305 -13.10 -2.24 -21.33
N GLY A 306 -11.93 -2.73 -21.70
CA GLY A 306 -11.16 -2.28 -22.87
C GLY A 306 -10.26 -1.08 -22.54
N PRO A 307 -9.13 -0.89 -23.26
CA PRO A 307 -8.19 0.22 -23.07
C PRO A 307 -8.79 1.63 -23.15
N ASN A 308 -9.89 1.80 -23.89
CA ASN A 308 -10.59 3.08 -24.07
C ASN A 308 -12.06 2.97 -23.62
N LEU A 309 -12.39 2.06 -22.70
CA LEU A 309 -13.75 1.79 -22.22
C LEU A 309 -14.73 1.35 -23.34
N GLU A 310 -14.22 0.95 -24.50
CA GLU A 310 -15.03 0.65 -25.69
C GLU A 310 -15.96 -0.55 -25.46
N ARG A 311 -15.51 -1.54 -24.68
CA ARG A 311 -16.30 -2.73 -24.37
C ARG A 311 -17.43 -2.37 -23.39
N LEU A 312 -17.15 -1.48 -22.45
CA LEU A 312 -18.15 -0.98 -21.50
C LEU A 312 -19.20 -0.11 -22.19
N MET A 313 -18.81 0.80 -23.10
CA MET A 313 -19.74 1.58 -23.92
C MET A 313 -20.67 0.67 -24.72
N ALA A 314 -20.12 -0.38 -25.34
CA ALA A 314 -20.91 -1.33 -26.11
C ALA A 314 -21.92 -2.14 -25.27
N LEU A 315 -21.62 -2.38 -23.99
CA LEU A 315 -22.45 -3.20 -23.09
C LEU A 315 -23.46 -2.40 -22.25
N LYS A 316 -23.05 -1.27 -21.66
CA LYS A 316 -23.86 -0.48 -20.72
C LYS A 316 -24.33 0.87 -21.26
N GLY A 317 -23.83 1.32 -22.42
CA GLY A 317 -24.17 2.62 -23.00
C GLY A 317 -23.69 3.86 -22.22
N THR A 318 -23.04 3.67 -21.07
CA THR A 318 -22.50 4.73 -20.20
C THR A 318 -21.19 4.27 -19.57
N THR A 319 -20.30 5.22 -19.27
CA THR A 319 -18.93 4.94 -18.78
C THR A 319 -18.59 5.63 -17.46
N GLY A 320 -19.50 6.42 -16.89
CA GLY A 320 -19.17 7.42 -15.86
C GLY A 320 -18.50 6.85 -14.61
N ASN A 321 -19.01 5.74 -14.06
CA ASN A 321 -18.46 5.16 -12.83
C ASN A 321 -17.07 4.55 -13.07
N GLU A 322 -16.89 3.83 -14.18
CA GLU A 322 -15.65 3.17 -14.53
C GLU A 322 -14.58 4.17 -15.02
N ALA A 323 -14.96 5.28 -15.66
CA ALA A 323 -14.05 6.37 -16.02
C ALA A 323 -13.39 7.00 -14.78
N ALA A 324 -14.14 7.13 -13.67
CA ALA A 324 -13.56 7.58 -12.39
C ALA A 324 -12.52 6.59 -11.82
N LEU A 325 -12.67 5.29 -12.09
CA LEU A 325 -11.69 4.28 -11.69
C LEU A 325 -10.39 4.38 -12.48
N PHE A 326 -10.47 4.60 -13.80
CA PHE A 326 -9.28 4.83 -14.64
C PHE A 326 -8.54 6.10 -14.23
N MET A 327 -9.25 7.20 -13.97
CA MET A 327 -8.65 8.43 -13.47
C MET A 327 -7.87 8.20 -12.17
N ARG A 328 -8.49 7.49 -11.21
CA ARG A 328 -7.84 7.14 -9.94
C ARG A 328 -6.62 6.21 -10.15
N LEU A 329 -6.71 5.27 -11.07
CA LEU A 329 -5.61 4.38 -11.45
C LEU A 329 -4.42 5.18 -12.01
N HIS A 330 -4.64 6.04 -13.01
CA HIS A 330 -3.58 6.84 -13.63
C HIS A 330 -2.96 7.83 -12.63
N LEU A 331 -3.76 8.44 -11.75
CA LEU A 331 -3.26 9.29 -10.68
C LEU A 331 -2.30 8.53 -9.74
N LEU A 332 -2.70 7.35 -9.28
CA LEU A 332 -1.87 6.53 -8.40
C LEU A 332 -0.61 6.03 -9.10
N GLN A 333 -0.70 5.63 -10.36
CA GLN A 333 0.47 5.26 -11.17
C GLN A 333 1.42 6.45 -11.36
N ALA A 334 0.91 7.67 -11.56
CA ALA A 334 1.72 8.88 -11.66
C ALA A 334 2.52 9.12 -10.37
N ILE A 335 1.86 8.97 -9.21
CA ILE A 335 2.50 9.10 -7.89
C ILE A 335 3.58 8.05 -7.67
N VAL A 336 3.32 6.78 -8.03
CA VAL A 336 4.33 5.71 -7.98
C VAL A 336 5.54 6.06 -8.86
N ASN A 337 5.31 6.45 -10.11
CA ASN A 337 6.39 6.84 -11.03
C ASN A 337 7.19 8.03 -10.50
N PHE A 338 6.53 9.03 -9.89
CA PHE A 338 7.19 10.18 -9.28
C PHE A 338 8.18 9.76 -8.19
N HIS A 339 7.77 8.88 -7.28
CA HIS A 339 8.63 8.40 -6.21
C HIS A 339 9.71 7.42 -6.67
N GLN A 340 9.55 6.80 -7.85
CA GLN A 340 10.57 6.00 -8.53
C GLN A 340 11.54 6.84 -9.37
N ASN A 341 11.45 8.17 -9.31
CA ASN A 341 12.20 9.11 -10.13
C ASN A 341 11.93 9.04 -11.65
N LYS A 342 10.86 8.37 -12.08
CA LYS A 342 10.36 8.32 -13.46
C LYS A 342 9.52 9.57 -13.76
N ARG A 343 10.18 10.73 -13.75
CA ARG A 343 9.52 12.06 -13.73
C ARG A 343 8.73 12.35 -15.01
N GLN A 344 9.24 11.95 -16.17
CA GLN A 344 8.58 12.18 -17.45
C GLN A 344 7.31 11.35 -17.58
N GLU A 345 7.37 10.08 -17.19
CA GLU A 345 6.24 9.15 -17.16
C GLU A 345 5.19 9.63 -16.15
N ALA A 346 5.62 10.05 -14.95
CA ALA A 346 4.74 10.64 -13.95
C ALA A 346 4.02 11.87 -14.50
N ALA A 347 4.73 12.80 -15.15
CA ALA A 347 4.14 14.02 -15.71
C ALA A 347 3.07 13.72 -16.78
N LYS A 348 3.34 12.75 -17.67
CA LYS A 348 2.36 12.31 -18.68
C LYS A 348 1.10 11.75 -18.03
N LEU A 349 1.26 10.88 -17.03
CA LEU A 349 0.13 10.29 -16.31
C LEU A 349 -0.65 11.31 -15.47
N PHE A 350 0.03 12.27 -14.84
CA PHE A 350 -0.64 13.38 -14.15
C PHE A 350 -1.47 14.22 -15.13
N SER A 351 -0.91 14.58 -16.28
CA SER A 351 -1.64 15.32 -17.31
C SER A 351 -2.86 14.54 -17.82
N ARG A 352 -2.73 13.22 -17.97
CA ARG A 352 -3.84 12.35 -18.36
C ARG A 352 -4.93 12.31 -17.29
N ALA A 353 -4.54 12.07 -16.03
CA ALA A 353 -5.48 12.02 -14.91
C ALA A 353 -6.22 13.36 -14.72
N ASP A 354 -5.54 14.49 -14.95
CA ASP A 354 -6.16 15.82 -14.89
C ASP A 354 -7.21 16.03 -15.99
N GLN A 355 -6.92 15.62 -17.22
CA GLN A 355 -7.90 15.63 -18.33
C GLN A 355 -9.10 14.72 -18.05
N GLU A 356 -8.86 13.51 -17.55
CA GLU A 356 -9.91 12.56 -17.17
C GLU A 356 -10.77 13.11 -16.03
N LEU A 357 -10.16 13.76 -15.03
CA LEU A 357 -10.89 14.42 -13.93
C LEU A 357 -11.73 15.60 -14.45
N ALA A 358 -11.20 16.41 -15.37
CA ALA A 358 -11.94 17.51 -15.97
C ALA A 358 -13.17 17.02 -16.74
N ALA A 359 -13.06 15.89 -17.47
CA ALA A 359 -14.16 15.29 -18.20
C ALA A 359 -15.25 14.68 -17.28
N LEU A 360 -14.89 14.26 -16.06
CA LEU A 360 -15.82 13.70 -15.08
C LEU A 360 -16.59 14.77 -14.28
N LYS A 361 -16.07 16.00 -14.24
CA LYS A 361 -16.74 17.12 -13.57
C LYS A 361 -17.91 17.56 -14.43
N VAL A 362 -19.10 17.61 -13.82
CA VAL A 362 -20.26 18.22 -14.46
C VAL A 362 -20.12 19.74 -14.35
N ASP A 363 -20.41 20.45 -15.44
CA ASP A 363 -20.38 21.91 -15.47
C ASP A 363 -21.55 22.49 -14.66
N ASP A 364 -21.23 23.28 -13.62
CA ASP A 364 -22.22 23.88 -12.72
C ASP A 364 -23.20 24.80 -13.46
N HIS A 365 -22.75 25.44 -14.56
CA HIS A 365 -23.61 26.29 -15.38
C HIS A 365 -24.63 25.47 -16.17
N SER A 366 -24.21 24.34 -16.74
CA SER A 366 -25.09 23.38 -17.41
C SER A 366 -26.14 22.79 -16.45
N ILE A 367 -25.77 22.49 -15.19
CA ILE A 367 -26.73 22.06 -14.16
C ILE A 367 -27.71 23.19 -13.83
N SER A 368 -27.21 24.40 -13.63
CA SER A 368 -28.05 25.56 -13.30
C SER A 368 -29.08 25.83 -14.40
N THR A 369 -28.66 25.77 -15.66
CA THR A 369 -29.53 25.93 -16.84
C THR A 369 -30.61 24.83 -16.91
N LEU A 370 -30.27 23.59 -16.53
CA LEU A 370 -31.24 22.49 -16.46
C LEU A 370 -32.25 22.66 -15.32
N MET A 371 -31.85 23.26 -14.20
CA MET A 371 -32.75 23.54 -13.06
C MET A 371 -33.69 24.74 -13.33
N GLU A 372 -33.36 25.58 -14.31
CA GLU A 372 -34.18 26.71 -14.75
C GLU A 372 -35.22 26.34 -15.83
N LEU A 373 -35.13 25.12 -16.39
CA LEU A 373 -36.12 24.50 -17.29
C LEU A 373 -37.18 23.72 -16.50
#